data_AF-A0A553JG68-F1
#
_entry.id   AF-A0A553JG68-F1
#
_cell.length_a   1.000
_cell.length_b   1.000
_cell.length_c   1.000
_cell.angle_alpha   90.00
_cell.angle_beta   90.00
_cell.angle_gamma   90.00
#
_symmetry.space_group_name_H-M   'P 1'
#
loop_
_entity.id
_entity.type
_entity.pdbx_description
1 polymer ?
#
loop_
_entity_poly.entity_id
_entity_poly.type
_entity_poly.pdbx_seq_one_letter_code
_entity_poly.pdbx_strand_id
1 'polypeptide(L)' 'MSADINQSSIDGASDEVKLAVDLIYLLESHNIDPQVALSALEIVASDLKVKLSKA' A
#
# COMPACT_ATOMS: atom_id res chain seq x y z
N MET A 1 1.09 26.56 -16.91
CA MET A 1 1.53 26.10 -15.58
C MET A 1 0.42 25.20 -15.06
N SER A 2 0.48 23.91 -15.36
CA SER A 2 -0.63 23.00 -15.11
C SER A 2 -0.07 21.60 -14.89
N ALA A 3 -0.07 21.15 -13.63
CA ALA A 3 -0.27 19.77 -13.16
C ALA A 3 0.49 19.51 -11.84
N ASP A 4 0.17 20.26 -10.78
CA ASP A 4 0.47 19.86 -9.40
C ASP A 4 -0.85 19.54 -8.70
N ILE A 5 -1.40 18.35 -8.96
CA ILE A 5 -2.59 17.80 -8.29
C ILE A 5 -2.26 16.50 -7.54
N ASN A 6 -0.98 16.14 -7.39
CA ASN A 6 -0.59 14.89 -6.71
C ASN A 6 0.22 15.05 -5.43
N GLN A 7 0.80 16.22 -5.15
CA GLN A 7 1.64 16.39 -3.97
C GLN A 7 0.84 16.74 -2.70
N SER A 8 -0.31 17.40 -2.81
CA SER A 8 -1.02 18.00 -1.67
C SER A 8 -2.07 17.09 -1.01
N SER A 9 -2.41 15.93 -1.58
CA SER A 9 -3.48 15.06 -1.07
C SER A 9 -3.01 13.93 -0.14
N ILE A 10 -1.70 13.68 -0.03
CA ILE A 10 -1.15 12.57 0.76
C ILE A 10 -0.63 13.05 2.12
N ASP A 11 -0.14 14.29 2.24
CA ASP A 11 0.50 14.79 3.48
C ASP A 11 -0.42 14.74 4.71
N GLY A 12 -1.74 14.94 4.51
CA GLY A 12 -2.76 14.85 5.56
C GLY A 12 -3.46 13.49 5.70
N ALA A 13 -3.08 12.49 4.92
CA ALA A 13 -3.71 11.17 4.97
C ALA A 13 -3.22 10.35 6.18
N SER A 14 -4.06 9.41 6.64
CA SER A 14 -3.68 8.47 7.71
C SER A 14 -2.51 7.59 7.28
N ASP A 15 -1.74 7.09 8.25
CA ASP A 15 -0.54 6.30 7.98
C ASP A 15 -0.84 5.04 7.14
N GLU A 16 -2.00 4.42 7.34
CA GLU A 16 -2.44 3.28 6.53
C GLU A 16 -2.70 3.64 5.06
N VAL A 17 -3.16 4.86 4.79
CA VAL A 17 -3.44 5.33 3.42
C VAL A 17 -2.13 5.65 2.71
N LYS A 18 -1.19 6.32 3.40
CA LYS A 18 0.15 6.60 2.88
C LYS A 18 0.88 5.31 2.51
N LEU A 19 0.88 4.34 3.42
CA LEU A 19 1.50 3.05 3.19
C LEU A 19 0.83 2.28 2.04
N ALA A 20 -0.50 2.33 1.92
CA ALA A 20 -1.18 1.68 0.81
C ALA A 20 -0.76 2.27 -0.55
N VAL A 21 -0.61 3.60 -0.64
CA VAL A 21 -0.14 4.27 -1.85
C VAL A 21 1.29 3.87 -2.19
N ASP A 22 2.19 3.84 -1.20
CA ASP A 22 3.58 3.40 -1.39
C ASP A 22 3.65 1.94 -1.87
N LEU A 23 2.83 1.06 -1.30
CA LEU A 23 2.76 -0.34 -1.71
C LEU A 23 2.23 -0.49 -3.13
N ILE A 24 1.20 0.26 -3.52
CA ILE A 24 0.68 0.25 -4.90
C ILE A 24 1.77 0.71 -5.86
N TYR A 25 2.44 1.82 -5.56
CA TYR A 25 3.54 2.33 -6.37
C TYR A 25 4.67 1.30 -6.55
N LEU A 26 5.05 0.61 -5.48
CA LEU A 26 6.08 -0.43 -5.54
C LEU A 26 5.67 -1.61 -6.42
N LEU A 27 4.42 -2.08 -6.30
CA LEU A 27 3.91 -3.20 -7.09
C LEU A 27 3.84 -2.86 -8.58
N GLU A 28 3.37 -1.67 -8.91
CA GLU A 28 3.30 -1.18 -10.29
C GLU A 28 4.70 -0.98 -10.89
N SER A 29 5.63 -0.39 -10.12
CA SER A 29 7.00 -0.14 -10.55
C SER A 29 7.80 -1.41 -10.87
N HIS A 30 7.39 -2.55 -10.31
CA HIS A 30 7.99 -3.86 -10.58
C HIS A 30 7.13 -4.73 -11.52
N ASN A 31 6.09 -4.16 -12.14
CA ASN A 31 5.17 -4.85 -13.05
C ASN A 31 4.59 -6.14 -12.44
N ILE A 32 4.30 -6.13 -11.14
CA ILE A 32 3.70 -7.28 -10.46
C ILE A 32 2.26 -7.44 -10.95
N ASP A 33 1.90 -8.66 -11.33
CA ASP A 33 0.53 -8.99 -11.71
C ASP A 33 -0.42 -8.70 -10.53
N PRO A 34 -1.55 -7.98 -10.74
CA PRO A 34 -2.46 -7.61 -9.66
C PRO A 34 -3.02 -8.81 -8.89
N GLN A 35 -3.21 -9.96 -9.54
CA GLN A 35 -3.69 -11.18 -8.88
C GLN A 35 -2.62 -11.75 -7.96
N VAL A 36 -1.37 -11.76 -8.41
CA VAL A 36 -0.22 -12.15 -7.58
C VAL A 36 -0.03 -11.19 -6.41
N ALA A 37 -0.13 -9.88 -6.65
CA ALA A 37 -0.04 -8.86 -5.63
C ALA A 37 -1.11 -9.03 -4.55
N LEU A 38 -2.37 -9.27 -4.95
CA LEU A 38 -3.47 -9.48 -4.02
C LEU A 38 -3.24 -10.71 -3.14
N SER A 39 -2.86 -11.85 -3.73
CA SER A 39 -2.54 -13.06 -2.97
C SER A 39 -1.37 -12.85 -2.01
N ALA A 40 -0.33 -12.10 -2.40
CA ALA A 40 0.77 -11.77 -1.50
C ALA A 40 0.33 -10.87 -0.34
N LEU A 41 -0.51 -9.86 -0.60
CA LEU A 41 -1.05 -8.97 0.43
C LEU A 41 -1.94 -9.71 1.44
N GLU A 42 -2.69 -10.74 1.01
CA GLU A 42 -3.47 -11.59 1.92
C GLU A 42 -2.57 -12.38 2.89
N ILE A 43 -1.42 -12.87 2.41
CA ILE A 43 -0.43 -13.55 3.25
C ILE A 43 0.16 -12.59 4.28
N VAL A 44 0.57 -11.39 3.84
CA VAL A 44 1.11 -10.34 4.72
C VAL A 44 0.07 -9.93 5.77
N ALA A 45 -1.18 -9.68 5.35
CA ALA A 45 -2.27 -9.33 6.26
C ALA A 45 -2.52 -10.43 7.30
N SER A 46 -2.43 -11.69 6.91
CA SER A 46 -2.58 -12.83 7.82
C SER A 46 -1.44 -12.89 8.85
N ASP A 47 -0.18 -12.68 8.44
CA ASP A 47 0.96 -12.62 9.35
C ASP A 47 0.85 -11.48 10.36
N LEU A 48 0.45 -10.28 9.91
CA LEU A 48 0.22 -9.12 10.78
C LEU A 48 -0.89 -9.39 11.80
N LYS A 49 -2.01 -10.01 11.39
CA LYS A 49 -3.08 -10.41 12.30
C LYS A 49 -2.59 -11.38 13.37
N VAL A 50 -1.76 -12.37 13.00
CA VAL A 50 -1.16 -13.29 13.97
C VAL A 50 -0.28 -12.54 14.97
N LYS A 51 0.53 -11.57 14.52
CA LYS A 51 1.35 -10.74 15.40
C LYS A 51 0.51 -9.91 16.38
N LEU A 52 -0.59 -9.33 15.91
CA LEU A 52 -1.54 -8.58 16.75
C LEU A 52 -2.27 -9.47 17.77
N SER A 53 -2.56 -10.73 17.42
CA SER A 53 -3.20 -11.67 18.35
C SER A 53 -2.26 -12.26 19.41
N LYS A 54 -0.94 -12.10 19.23
CA LYS A 54 0.09 -12.59 20.15
C LYS A 54 0.59 -11.50 21.12
N ALA A 55 0.00 -10.30 21.06
CA ALA A 55 0.26 -9.17 21.94
C ALA A 55 -0.81 -9.13 23.05
#